data_AF-A0A4V4HGP2-F1
#
_entry.id   AF-A0A4V4HGP2-F1
#
_cell.length_a   1.000
_cell.length_b   1.000
_cell.length_c   1.000
_cell.angle_alpha   90.00
_cell.angle_beta   90.00
_cell.angle_gamma   90.00
#
_symmetry.space_group_name_H-M   'P 1'
#
loop_
_entity.id
_entity.type
_entity.pdbx_description
1 polymer ?
#
loop_
_entity_poly.entity_id
_entity_poly.type
_entity_poly.pdbx_seq_one_letter_code
_entity_poly.pdbx_strand_id
1 'polypeptide(L)'
;MSSKCTIAKIETFRVPPNRWLFVRVETNDGIVGWGESTLEGHTEAIEGAFSDLRRFIGVEADNIVDIWQEAYMGRFYRGGPVLMSALSGLDIALWDIKGKRHGIPVWKRKDLRSHQRDQPSDVLDTAKNRKAEGFTCVKMNATDIVARIDSPEVLRGTVERVQQLQSVGLGVGIDFHGHFHKGMAKQLAKLLEPLHPLFIEGIDNLF
;
A
#
# COMPACT_ATOMS: atom_id res chain seq x y z
N MET A 1 -36.39 -19.67 1.37
CA MET A 1 -34.99 -19.58 1.84
C MET A 1 -34.26 -18.71 0.83
N SER A 2 -33.66 -17.60 1.25
CA SER A 2 -32.79 -16.82 0.35
C SER A 2 -31.66 -17.74 -0.11
N SER A 3 -31.41 -17.82 -1.42
CA SER A 3 -30.27 -18.55 -1.95
C SER A 3 -28.98 -18.01 -1.31
N LYS A 4 -28.09 -18.91 -0.88
CA LYS A 4 -26.77 -18.53 -0.36
C LYS A 4 -25.98 -17.84 -1.47
N CYS A 5 -25.31 -16.74 -1.12
CA CYS A 5 -24.41 -16.03 -2.01
C CYS A 5 -23.06 -16.72 -2.02
N THR A 6 -22.80 -17.52 -3.05
CA THR A 6 -21.56 -18.27 -3.19
C THR A 6 -20.68 -17.67 -4.28
N ILE A 7 -19.37 -17.85 -4.15
CA ILE A 7 -18.40 -17.44 -5.15
C ILE A 7 -18.61 -18.29 -6.42
N ALA A 8 -18.90 -17.66 -7.54
CA ALA A 8 -19.07 -18.32 -8.83
C ALA A 8 -17.79 -18.27 -9.69
N LYS A 9 -17.05 -17.15 -9.66
CA LYS A 9 -15.80 -16.98 -10.44
C LYS A 9 -14.78 -16.15 -9.69
N ILE A 10 -13.50 -16.45 -9.94
CA ILE A 10 -12.34 -15.67 -9.50
C ILE A 10 -11.41 -15.49 -10.71
N GLU A 11 -11.26 -14.24 -11.13
CA GLU A 11 -10.53 -13.85 -12.35
C GLU A 11 -9.50 -12.77 -12.02
N THR A 12 -8.35 -12.81 -12.69
CA THR A 12 -7.27 -11.84 -12.51
C THR A 12 -7.08 -11.03 -13.78
N PHE A 13 -6.82 -9.73 -13.63
CA PHE A 13 -6.68 -8.77 -14.72
C PHE A 13 -5.39 -7.98 -14.54
N ARG A 14 -4.46 -8.14 -15.48
CA ARG A 14 -3.28 -7.28 -15.59
C ARG A 14 -3.71 -5.96 -16.22
N VAL A 15 -3.40 -4.84 -15.57
CA VAL A 15 -3.77 -3.51 -16.07
C VAL A 15 -2.51 -2.74 -16.49
N PRO A 16 -2.48 -2.13 -17.68
CA PRO A 16 -1.39 -1.28 -18.14
C PRO A 16 -1.01 -0.20 -17.09
N PRO A 17 0.28 0.06 -16.84
CA PRO A 17 1.46 -0.45 -17.56
C PRO A 17 1.98 -1.83 -17.07
N ASN A 18 1.11 -2.80 -16.79
CA ASN A 18 1.43 -4.16 -16.33
C ASN A 18 2.06 -4.25 -14.94
N ARG A 19 2.01 -3.15 -14.18
CA ARG A 19 2.38 -3.12 -12.75
C ARG A 19 1.24 -3.55 -11.84
N TRP A 20 -0.01 -3.45 -12.31
CA TRP A 20 -1.18 -3.67 -11.48
C TRP A 20 -1.84 -5.01 -11.79
N LEU A 21 -2.24 -5.71 -10.74
CA LEU A 21 -3.02 -6.94 -10.83
C LEU A 21 -4.30 -6.77 -10.03
N PHE A 22 -5.43 -6.71 -10.73
CA PHE A 22 -6.76 -6.68 -10.14
C PHE A 22 -7.35 -8.08 -10.10
N VAL A 23 -8.13 -8.37 -9.07
CA VAL A 23 -8.94 -9.56 -8.98
C VAL A 23 -10.42 -9.18 -9.02
N ARG A 24 -11.18 -9.93 -9.81
CA ARG A 24 -12.63 -9.86 -9.90
C ARG A 24 -13.21 -11.14 -9.30
N VAL A 25 -14.12 -10.99 -8.35
CA VAL A 25 -14.88 -12.10 -7.78
C VAL A 25 -16.34 -11.90 -8.16
N GLU A 26 -16.94 -12.88 -8.82
CA GLU A 26 -18.36 -12.88 -9.17
C GLU A 26 -19.07 -13.93 -8.33
N THR A 27 -20.26 -13.59 -7.83
CA THR A 27 -21.11 -14.47 -7.03
C THR A 27 -22.24 -15.06 -7.87
N ASN A 28 -22.86 -16.13 -7.38
CA ASN A 28 -23.97 -16.82 -8.08
C ASN A 28 -25.22 -15.95 -8.28
N ASP A 29 -25.39 -14.89 -7.49
CA ASP A 29 -26.46 -13.89 -7.64
C ASP A 29 -26.03 -12.65 -8.44
N GLY A 30 -24.86 -12.71 -9.09
CA GLY A 30 -24.38 -11.71 -10.05
C GLY A 30 -23.66 -10.53 -9.44
N ILE A 31 -23.48 -10.47 -8.12
CA ILE A 31 -22.72 -9.40 -7.47
C ILE A 31 -21.23 -9.60 -7.75
N VAL A 32 -20.58 -8.50 -8.13
CA VAL A 32 -19.15 -8.48 -8.47
C VAL A 32 -18.39 -7.65 -7.45
N GLY A 33 -17.34 -8.24 -6.88
CA GLY A 33 -16.33 -7.59 -6.06
C GLY A 33 -15.04 -7.38 -6.81
N TRP A 34 -14.36 -6.28 -6.51
CA TRP A 34 -13.03 -5.98 -7.01
C TRP A 34 -12.02 -5.84 -5.88
N GLY A 35 -10.83 -6.39 -6.08
CA GLY A 35 -9.69 -6.22 -5.19
C GLY A 35 -8.40 -6.03 -5.97
N GLU A 36 -7.35 -5.60 -5.27
CA GLU A 36 -6.02 -5.39 -5.82
C GLU A 36 -5.03 -6.36 -5.17
N SER A 37 -4.26 -7.06 -6.00
CA SER A 37 -3.22 -8.01 -5.60
C SER A 37 -1.85 -7.62 -6.16
N THR A 38 -1.58 -6.32 -6.28
CA THR A 38 -0.33 -5.82 -6.85
C THR A 38 0.89 -6.23 -6.01
N LEU A 39 1.85 -6.91 -6.65
CA LEU A 39 3.22 -7.09 -6.16
C LEU A 39 4.13 -6.82 -7.35
N GLU A 40 4.69 -5.62 -7.41
CA GLU A 40 5.46 -5.14 -8.56
C GLU A 40 6.60 -6.12 -8.89
N GLY A 41 6.69 -6.53 -10.16
CA GLY A 41 7.70 -7.49 -10.65
C GLY A 41 7.39 -8.97 -10.40
N HIS A 42 6.26 -9.31 -9.78
CA HIS A 42 5.92 -10.70 -9.39
C HIS A 42 4.51 -11.14 -9.79
N THR A 43 3.91 -10.49 -10.80
CA THR A 43 2.52 -10.71 -11.26
C THR A 43 2.21 -12.19 -11.53
N GLU A 44 3.09 -12.89 -12.25
CA GLU A 44 2.94 -14.30 -12.62
C GLU A 44 2.84 -15.20 -11.37
N ALA A 45 3.62 -14.90 -10.33
CA ALA A 45 3.61 -15.68 -9.11
C ALA A 45 2.27 -15.55 -8.37
N ILE A 46 1.68 -14.36 -8.40
CA ILE A 46 0.38 -14.08 -7.80
C ILE A 46 -0.75 -14.77 -8.58
N GLU A 47 -0.72 -14.72 -9.91
CA GLU A 47 -1.67 -15.46 -10.75
C GLU A 47 -1.58 -16.98 -10.52
N GLY A 48 -0.36 -17.48 -10.31
CA GLY A 48 -0.11 -18.84 -9.83
C GLY A 48 -0.79 -19.11 -8.49
N ALA A 49 -0.64 -18.22 -7.50
CA ALA A 49 -1.32 -18.34 -6.21
C ALA A 49 -2.86 -18.33 -6.34
N PHE A 50 -3.42 -17.53 -7.26
CA PHE A 50 -4.86 -17.55 -7.54
C PHE A 50 -5.36 -18.88 -8.12
N SER A 51 -4.50 -19.67 -8.76
CA SER A 51 -4.86 -21.03 -9.19
C SER A 51 -5.24 -21.93 -8.01
N ASP A 52 -4.57 -21.78 -6.86
CA ASP A 52 -4.92 -22.46 -5.62
C ASP A 52 -6.14 -21.82 -4.93
N LEU A 53 -6.24 -20.48 -4.91
CA LEU A 53 -7.36 -19.76 -4.28
C LEU A 53 -8.71 -19.99 -5.00
N ARG A 54 -8.71 -20.43 -6.26
CA ARG A 54 -9.92 -20.85 -6.97
C ARG A 54 -10.64 -22.03 -6.30
N ARG A 55 -10.03 -22.74 -5.35
CA ARG A 55 -10.72 -23.74 -4.52
C ARG A 55 -11.91 -23.17 -3.72
N PHE A 56 -11.94 -21.85 -3.49
CA PHE A 56 -13.04 -21.19 -2.80
C PHE A 56 -14.27 -20.93 -3.69
N ILE A 57 -14.22 -21.28 -4.98
CA ILE A 57 -15.42 -21.30 -5.83
C ILE A 57 -16.44 -22.29 -5.24
N GLY A 58 -17.68 -21.83 -5.08
CA GLY A 58 -18.76 -22.55 -4.41
C GLY A 58 -18.91 -22.24 -2.91
N VAL A 59 -17.91 -21.60 -2.29
CA VAL A 59 -17.97 -21.20 -0.87
C VAL A 59 -18.81 -19.92 -0.72
N GLU A 60 -19.49 -19.80 0.43
CA GLU A 60 -20.29 -18.64 0.79
C GLU A 60 -19.43 -17.37 0.94
N ALA A 61 -19.69 -16.34 0.13
CA ALA A 61 -18.85 -15.15 0.05
C ALA A 61 -18.86 -14.30 1.33
N ASP A 62 -19.88 -14.44 2.18
CA ASP A 62 -19.99 -13.73 3.46
C ASP A 62 -19.07 -14.32 4.56
N ASN A 63 -18.52 -15.53 4.34
CA ASN A 63 -17.60 -16.23 5.25
C ASN A 63 -16.14 -15.77 5.07
N ILE A 64 -15.93 -14.46 4.98
CA ILE A 64 -14.64 -13.84 4.66
C ILE A 64 -13.53 -14.30 5.61
N VAL A 65 -13.81 -14.35 6.92
CA VAL A 65 -12.82 -14.75 7.94
C VAL A 65 -12.42 -16.21 7.77
N ASP A 66 -13.37 -17.10 7.50
CA ASP A 66 -13.07 -18.53 7.32
C ASP A 66 -12.29 -18.77 6.04
N ILE A 67 -12.67 -18.11 4.94
CA ILE A 67 -11.91 -18.14 3.67
C ILE A 67 -10.47 -17.68 3.93
N TRP A 68 -10.30 -16.54 4.62
CA TRP A 68 -8.97 -16.01 4.91
C TRP A 68 -8.15 -16.97 5.77
N GLN A 69 -8.75 -17.51 6.85
CA GLN A 69 -8.07 -18.45 7.75
C GLN A 69 -7.72 -19.76 7.06
N GLU A 70 -8.61 -20.34 6.27
CA GLU A 70 -8.32 -21.55 5.50
C GLU A 70 -7.23 -21.28 4.46
N ALA A 71 -7.24 -20.11 3.83
CA ALA A 71 -6.25 -19.73 2.84
C ALA A 71 -4.86 -19.51 3.43
N TYR A 72 -4.79 -18.93 4.63
CA TYR A 72 -3.54 -18.64 5.33
C TYR A 72 -3.02 -19.81 6.18
N MET A 73 -3.89 -20.46 6.94
CA MET A 73 -3.54 -21.50 7.92
C MET A 73 -3.72 -22.93 7.39
N GLY A 74 -4.54 -23.14 6.36
CA GLY A 74 -4.80 -24.46 5.77
C GLY A 74 -3.60 -25.06 5.04
N ARG A 75 -2.51 -24.31 4.91
CA ARG A 75 -1.22 -24.77 4.38
C ARG A 75 -0.14 -24.72 5.48
N PHE A 76 0.90 -25.55 5.30
CA PHE A 76 1.99 -25.67 6.26
C PHE A 76 2.89 -24.42 6.27
N TYR A 77 3.31 -23.96 5.09
CA TYR A 77 4.08 -22.72 4.94
C TYR A 77 3.15 -21.53 4.72
N ARG A 78 3.42 -20.44 5.45
CA ARG A 78 2.51 -19.30 5.57
C ARG A 78 3.20 -17.99 5.22
N GLY A 79 2.39 -17.02 4.80
CA GLY A 79 2.86 -15.67 4.53
C GLY A 79 3.71 -15.55 3.27
N GLY A 80 4.67 -14.64 3.30
CA GLY A 80 5.45 -14.24 2.14
C GLY A 80 4.69 -13.29 1.21
N PRO A 81 5.40 -12.51 0.39
CA PRO A 81 4.81 -11.41 -0.37
C PRO A 81 3.80 -11.90 -1.41
N VAL A 82 4.05 -13.06 -2.04
CA VAL A 82 3.17 -13.61 -3.09
C VAL A 82 1.81 -14.02 -2.53
N LEU A 83 1.80 -14.91 -1.53
CA LEU A 83 0.55 -15.40 -0.95
C LEU A 83 -0.22 -14.25 -0.30
N MET A 84 0.45 -13.38 0.46
CA MET A 84 -0.23 -12.26 1.13
C MET A 84 -0.83 -11.26 0.14
N SER A 85 -0.19 -11.01 -1.01
CA SER A 85 -0.76 -10.15 -2.06
C SER A 85 -1.99 -10.77 -2.71
N ALA A 86 -1.96 -12.08 -2.99
CA ALA A 86 -3.11 -12.81 -3.52
C ALA A 86 -4.29 -12.80 -2.52
N LEU A 87 -4.01 -13.10 -1.24
CA LEU A 87 -5.01 -13.07 -0.17
C LEU A 87 -5.60 -11.68 0.03
N SER A 88 -4.78 -10.63 -0.01
CA SER A 88 -5.23 -9.25 0.12
C SER A 88 -6.25 -8.91 -0.96
N GLY A 89 -5.98 -9.20 -2.23
CA GLY A 89 -6.95 -8.90 -3.30
C GLY A 89 -8.24 -9.71 -3.16
N LEU A 90 -8.15 -10.99 -2.79
CA LEU A 90 -9.34 -11.80 -2.54
C LEU A 90 -10.18 -11.22 -1.39
N ASP A 91 -9.55 -10.87 -0.26
CA ASP A 91 -10.21 -10.26 0.90
C ASP A 91 -10.89 -8.94 0.54
N ILE A 92 -10.20 -8.04 -0.17
CA ILE A 92 -10.75 -6.76 -0.63
C ILE A 92 -11.99 -6.99 -1.51
N ALA A 93 -11.91 -7.92 -2.47
CA ALA A 93 -13.03 -8.24 -3.36
C ALA A 93 -14.24 -8.80 -2.59
N LEU A 94 -14.02 -9.65 -1.58
CA LEU A 94 -15.09 -10.18 -0.74
C LEU A 94 -15.71 -9.10 0.15
N TRP A 95 -14.92 -8.17 0.70
CA TRP A 95 -15.43 -7.02 1.44
C TRP A 95 -16.22 -6.06 0.56
N ASP A 96 -15.81 -5.87 -0.69
CA ASP A 96 -16.55 -5.10 -1.70
C ASP A 96 -17.91 -5.75 -2.01
N ILE A 97 -17.95 -7.08 -2.25
CA ILE A 97 -19.21 -7.85 -2.38
C ILE A 97 -20.10 -7.62 -1.16
N LYS A 98 -19.55 -7.78 0.05
CA LYS A 98 -20.32 -7.62 1.30
C LYS A 98 -20.85 -6.19 1.46
N GLY A 99 -20.05 -5.18 1.12
CA GLY A 99 -20.47 -3.77 1.12
C GLY A 99 -21.64 -3.53 0.16
N LYS A 100 -21.53 -4.04 -1.07
CA LYS A 100 -22.57 -3.95 -2.12
C LYS A 100 -23.87 -4.67 -1.71
N ARG A 101 -23.77 -5.89 -1.17
CA ARG A 101 -24.90 -6.67 -0.66
C ARG A 101 -25.71 -5.93 0.40
N HIS A 102 -25.01 -5.23 1.30
CA HIS A 102 -25.65 -4.53 2.40
C HIS A 102 -25.94 -3.04 2.12
N GLY A 103 -25.52 -2.50 0.98
CA GLY A 103 -25.68 -1.08 0.67
C GLY A 103 -24.88 -0.15 1.59
N ILE A 104 -23.78 -0.63 2.18
CA ILE A 104 -22.97 0.11 3.15
C ILE A 104 -21.54 0.26 2.62
N PRO A 105 -20.99 1.48 2.53
CA PRO A 105 -19.59 1.67 2.13
C PRO A 105 -18.64 1.03 3.15
N VAL A 106 -17.57 0.39 2.67
CA VAL A 106 -16.67 -0.40 3.53
C VAL A 106 -16.08 0.42 4.69
N TRP A 107 -15.75 1.70 4.47
CA TRP A 107 -15.22 2.60 5.50
C TRP A 107 -16.23 2.97 6.59
N LYS A 108 -17.55 2.84 6.39
CA LYS A 108 -18.50 3.00 7.51
C LYS A 108 -18.31 1.94 8.59
N ARG A 109 -17.40 0.99 8.38
CA ARG A 109 -16.89 0.07 9.40
C ARG A 109 -15.56 0.50 10.06
N LYS A 110 -14.79 1.47 9.52
CA LYS A 110 -13.56 2.06 10.10
C LYS A 110 -13.20 3.44 9.50
N ASP A 111 -12.80 4.39 10.37
CA ASP A 111 -12.27 5.71 9.97
C ASP A 111 -10.90 5.60 9.26
N LEU A 112 -10.73 6.30 8.13
CA LEU A 112 -9.48 6.33 7.35
C LEU A 112 -9.06 7.78 7.04
N ARG A 113 -7.75 8.07 7.04
CA ARG A 113 -7.13 9.34 6.59
C ARG A 113 -6.16 9.05 5.45
N SER A 114 -6.09 9.94 4.44
CA SER A 114 -5.29 9.76 3.21
C SER A 114 -4.06 10.69 3.15
N HIS A 115 -2.97 10.23 2.53
CA HIS A 115 -1.76 11.01 2.22
C HIS A 115 -1.26 10.70 0.79
N GLN A 116 -0.56 11.64 0.14
CA GLN A 116 -0.03 11.51 -1.23
C GLN A 116 1.51 11.60 -1.26
N ARG A 117 2.14 10.98 -2.27
CA ARG A 117 3.60 10.87 -2.46
C ARG A 117 4.09 11.80 -3.59
N ASP A 118 5.19 12.52 -3.36
CA ASP A 118 5.83 13.44 -4.32
C ASP A 118 7.24 12.98 -4.77
N GLN A 119 7.72 13.49 -5.92
CA GLN A 119 9.06 13.22 -6.48
C GLN A 119 10.09 14.33 -6.18
N PRO A 120 11.40 14.02 -6.10
CA PRO A 120 12.42 14.94 -5.58
C PRO A 120 12.78 16.17 -6.46
N SER A 121 12.55 16.14 -7.78
CA SER A 121 13.15 17.14 -8.67
C SER A 121 12.46 18.52 -8.69
N ASP A 122 11.21 18.63 -8.25
CA ASP A 122 10.42 19.89 -8.21
C ASP A 122 9.64 20.04 -6.89
N VAL A 123 10.30 19.73 -5.77
CA VAL A 123 9.65 19.60 -4.46
C VAL A 123 8.97 20.89 -3.99
N LEU A 124 9.60 22.06 -4.19
CA LEU A 124 9.06 23.33 -3.69
C LEU A 124 7.84 23.81 -4.49
N ASP A 125 7.90 23.76 -5.81
CA ASP A 125 6.79 24.23 -6.65
C ASP A 125 5.62 23.25 -6.59
N THR A 126 5.90 21.94 -6.51
CA THR A 126 4.88 20.93 -6.20
C THR A 126 4.22 21.23 -4.86
N ALA A 127 5.00 21.49 -3.81
CA ALA A 127 4.47 21.79 -2.48
C ALA A 127 3.63 23.07 -2.44
N LYS A 128 4.03 24.14 -3.14
CA LYS A 128 3.21 25.36 -3.27
C LYS A 128 1.87 25.06 -3.95
N ASN A 129 1.90 24.28 -5.03
CA ASN A 129 0.69 23.84 -5.73
C ASN A 129 -0.20 22.99 -4.80
N ARG A 130 0.37 22.04 -4.04
CA ARG A 130 -0.38 21.25 -3.05
C ARG A 130 -0.99 22.12 -1.95
N LYS A 131 -0.27 23.12 -1.46
CA LYS A 131 -0.83 24.08 -0.50
C LYS A 131 -2.00 24.85 -1.10
N ALA A 132 -1.89 25.27 -2.36
CA ALA A 132 -2.98 25.93 -3.07
C ALA A 132 -4.21 25.02 -3.27
N GLU A 133 -3.99 23.70 -3.41
CA GLU A 133 -5.04 22.67 -3.44
C GLU A 133 -5.66 22.38 -2.05
N GLY A 134 -5.16 22.99 -0.98
CA GLY A 134 -5.69 22.85 0.38
C GLY A 134 -5.08 21.73 1.22
N PHE A 135 -4.01 21.10 0.73
CA PHE A 135 -3.28 20.12 1.53
C PHE A 135 -2.54 20.80 2.70
N THR A 136 -2.50 20.11 3.84
CA THR A 136 -1.79 20.56 5.05
C THR A 136 -0.47 19.84 5.26
N CYS A 137 -0.20 18.77 4.50
CA CYS A 137 1.03 17.99 4.60
C CYS A 137 1.38 17.30 3.28
N VAL A 138 2.66 16.93 3.15
CA VAL A 138 3.24 16.23 1.99
C VAL A 138 4.20 15.11 2.45
N LYS A 139 4.29 14.02 1.68
CA LYS A 139 5.33 12.99 1.82
C LYS A 139 6.32 13.11 0.67
N MET A 140 7.60 13.32 0.97
CA MET A 140 8.65 13.44 -0.04
C MET A 140 9.66 12.29 0.01
N ASN A 141 10.26 12.00 -1.14
CA ASN A 141 11.54 11.31 -1.20
C ASN A 141 12.65 12.31 -0.78
N ALA A 142 13.26 12.09 0.38
CA ALA A 142 14.20 13.06 0.99
C ALA A 142 15.54 13.17 0.27
N THR A 143 15.94 12.09 -0.39
CA THR A 143 17.22 11.91 -1.05
C THR A 143 17.02 11.44 -2.47
N ASP A 144 17.93 11.83 -3.35
CA ASP A 144 18.13 11.15 -4.64
C ASP A 144 18.76 9.76 -4.42
N ILE A 145 19.32 9.16 -5.47
CA ILE A 145 20.05 7.89 -5.38
C ILE A 145 21.25 8.08 -4.44
N VAL A 146 21.22 7.43 -3.27
CA VAL A 146 22.30 7.46 -2.28
C VAL A 146 23.13 6.19 -2.40
N ALA A 147 24.46 6.32 -2.34
CA ALA A 147 25.32 5.15 -2.22
C ALA A 147 25.11 4.45 -0.87
N ARG A 148 25.46 3.15 -0.77
CA ARG A 148 25.34 2.41 0.49
C ARG A 148 26.09 3.10 1.64
N ILE A 149 27.23 3.72 1.37
CA ILE A 149 27.90 4.65 2.30
C ILE A 149 28.22 5.87 1.48
N ASP A 150 27.74 7.03 1.93
CA ASP A 150 27.84 8.28 1.19
C ASP A 150 28.36 9.40 2.10
N SER A 151 28.60 10.56 1.51
CA SER A 151 29.12 11.73 2.19
C SER A 151 28.10 12.39 3.12
N PRO A 152 28.56 13.11 4.17
CA PRO A 152 27.69 13.94 5.00
C PRO A 152 26.94 15.05 4.24
N GLU A 153 27.32 15.38 3.00
CA GLU A 153 26.65 16.36 2.15
C GLU A 153 25.23 15.94 1.78
N VAL A 154 25.02 14.65 1.52
CA VAL A 154 23.68 14.10 1.23
C VAL A 154 22.73 14.31 2.42
N LEU A 155 23.24 14.21 3.65
CA LEU A 155 22.45 14.45 4.87
C LEU A 155 22.03 15.91 4.97
N ARG A 156 22.96 16.84 4.71
CA ARG A 156 22.70 18.29 4.76
C ARG A 156 21.70 18.70 3.69
N GLY A 157 21.86 18.24 2.45
CA GLY A 157 20.91 18.53 1.38
C GLY A 157 19.49 18.03 1.68
N THR A 158 19.37 16.92 2.42
CA THR A 158 18.06 16.43 2.91
C THR A 158 17.43 17.39 3.92
N VAL A 159 18.20 17.84 4.90
CA VAL A 159 17.76 18.82 5.92
C VAL A 159 17.30 20.11 5.25
N GLU A 160 18.07 20.62 4.28
CA GLU A 160 17.74 21.84 3.54
C GLU A 160 16.41 21.71 2.78
N ARG A 161 16.18 20.59 2.09
CA ARG A 161 14.90 20.32 1.40
C ARG A 161 13.71 20.27 2.35
N VAL A 162 13.86 19.64 3.52
CA VAL A 162 12.80 19.60 4.55
C VAL A 162 12.48 21.01 5.04
N GLN A 163 13.50 21.80 5.37
CA GLN A 163 13.32 23.20 5.81
C GLN A 163 12.63 24.05 4.74
N GLN A 164 13.01 23.88 3.47
CA GLN A 164 12.36 24.58 2.36
C GLN A 164 10.87 24.25 2.28
N LEU A 165 10.47 22.98 2.42
CA LEU A 165 9.05 22.63 2.42
C LEU A 165 8.28 23.15 3.62
N GLN A 166 8.89 23.09 4.81
CA GLN A 166 8.27 23.63 6.02
C GLN A 166 8.09 25.14 5.94
N SER A 167 8.97 25.87 5.23
CA SER A 167 8.81 27.31 5.01
C SER A 167 7.55 27.65 4.20
N VAL A 168 7.04 26.71 3.40
CA VAL A 168 5.76 26.83 2.70
C VAL A 168 4.57 26.65 3.67
N GLY A 169 4.79 26.16 4.89
CA GLY A 169 3.76 25.96 5.92
C GLY A 169 3.03 24.63 5.81
N LEU A 170 3.71 23.59 5.29
CA LEU A 170 3.20 22.22 5.21
C LEU A 170 3.89 21.33 6.24
N GLY A 171 3.14 20.37 6.80
CA GLY A 171 3.74 19.24 7.52
C GLY A 171 4.48 18.31 6.56
N VAL A 172 5.64 17.80 6.97
CA VAL A 172 6.54 17.06 6.08
C VAL A 172 6.77 15.64 6.59
N GLY A 173 6.37 14.64 5.82
CA GLY A 173 6.77 13.24 5.97
C GLY A 173 7.91 12.90 5.01
N ILE A 174 8.80 12.00 5.44
CA ILE A 174 10.04 11.68 4.73
C ILE A 174 10.12 10.19 4.45
N ASP A 175 10.46 9.79 3.22
CA ASP A 175 10.59 8.38 2.80
C ASP A 175 11.95 8.09 2.11
N PHE A 176 12.64 7.05 2.58
CA PHE A 176 13.97 6.62 2.10
C PHE A 176 13.98 5.30 1.32
N HIS A 177 12.84 4.62 1.15
CA HIS A 177 12.74 3.38 0.36
C HIS A 177 13.67 2.22 0.77
N GLY A 178 14.14 2.19 2.03
CA GLY A 178 15.07 1.14 2.50
C GLY A 178 16.49 1.26 1.92
N HIS A 179 16.83 2.37 1.27
CA HIS A 179 18.13 2.55 0.61
C HIS A 179 19.19 3.24 1.48
N PHE A 180 18.96 3.32 2.80
CA PHE A 180 19.81 4.09 3.69
C PHE A 180 20.57 3.22 4.69
N HIS A 181 21.90 3.34 4.70
CA HIS A 181 22.70 2.58 5.65
C HIS A 181 22.48 3.02 7.10
N LYS A 182 22.35 2.04 8.00
CA LYS A 182 21.99 2.23 9.42
C LYS A 182 22.84 3.28 10.15
N GLY A 183 24.13 3.38 9.83
CA GLY A 183 25.02 4.38 10.43
C GLY A 183 24.72 5.82 10.02
N MET A 184 24.37 6.03 8.75
CA MET A 184 23.97 7.35 8.22
C MET A 184 22.54 7.68 8.66
N ALA A 185 21.66 6.67 8.73
CA ALA A 185 20.29 6.81 9.20
C ALA A 185 20.21 7.47 10.58
N LYS A 186 21.03 7.01 11.53
CA LYS A 186 21.10 7.58 12.87
C LYS A 186 21.56 9.04 12.86
N GLN A 187 22.53 9.38 12.01
CA GLN A 187 23.00 10.75 11.88
C GLN A 187 21.91 11.64 11.29
N LEU A 188 21.22 11.16 10.25
CA LEU A 188 20.15 11.90 9.59
C LEU A 188 18.95 12.10 10.50
N ALA A 189 18.53 11.06 11.24
CA ALA A 189 17.46 11.17 12.22
C ALA A 189 17.76 12.26 13.26
N LYS A 190 19.00 12.32 13.76
CA LYS A 190 19.44 13.37 14.70
C LYS A 190 19.44 14.76 14.09
N LEU A 191 19.78 14.89 12.81
CA LEU A 191 19.75 16.18 12.09
C LEU A 191 18.33 16.65 11.79
N LEU A 192 17.39 15.71 11.57
CA LEU A 192 15.99 16.00 11.27
C LEU A 192 15.12 16.20 12.52
N GLU A 193 15.52 15.66 13.67
CA GLU A 193 14.78 15.74 14.93
C GLU A 193 14.35 17.19 15.30
N PRO A 194 15.22 18.22 15.20
CA PRO A 194 14.83 19.60 15.49
C PRO A 194 13.81 20.20 14.52
N LEU A 195 13.64 19.60 13.34
CA LEU A 195 12.66 20.02 12.34
C LEU A 195 11.29 19.43 12.58
N HIS A 196 11.14 18.47 13.50
CA HIS A 196 9.85 17.81 13.80
C HIS A 196 9.08 17.33 12.55
N PRO A 197 9.68 16.49 11.68
CA PRO A 197 8.94 15.87 10.58
C PRO A 197 7.79 15.02 11.14
N LEU A 198 6.73 14.85 10.35
CA LEU A 198 5.56 14.05 10.74
C LEU A 198 5.93 12.59 10.97
N PHE A 199 6.82 12.05 10.13
CA PHE A 199 7.39 10.71 10.25
C PHE A 199 8.65 10.59 9.38
N ILE A 200 9.44 9.56 9.66
CA ILE A 200 10.57 9.11 8.86
C ILE A 200 10.34 7.63 8.49
N GLU A 201 10.12 7.35 7.21
CA GLU A 201 9.76 6.05 6.63
C GLU A 201 10.93 5.43 5.85
N GLY A 202 10.99 4.10 5.78
CA GLY A 202 11.96 3.39 4.94
C GLY A 202 13.41 3.50 5.43
N ILE A 203 13.61 3.75 6.73
CA ILE A 203 14.92 3.79 7.37
C ILE A 203 15.10 2.48 8.15
N ASP A 204 15.79 1.51 7.55
CA ASP A 204 15.79 0.13 8.06
C ASP A 204 16.24 0.05 9.54
N ASN A 205 15.34 -0.51 10.37
CA ASN A 205 15.50 -0.83 11.79
C ASN A 205 16.39 0.16 12.57
N LEU A 206 15.89 1.39 12.72
CA LEU A 206 16.20 2.17 13.92
C LEU A 206 15.66 1.37 15.11
N PHE A 207 16.55 1.03 16.04
CA PHE A 207 16.46 0.01 17.10
C PHE A 207 16.86 -1.39 16.58
#